data_AF-A0A9D6I615-F1
#
_entry.id   AF-A0A9D6I615-F1
#
_cell.length_a   1.000
_cell.length_b   1.000
_cell.length_c   1.000
_cell.angle_alpha   90.00
_cell.angle_beta   90.00
_cell.angle_gamma   90.00
#
_symmetry.space_group_name_H-M   'P 1'
#
loop_
_entity.id
_entity.type
_entity.pdbx_description
1 polymer ?
#
loop_
_entity_poly.entity_id
_entity_poly.type
_entity_poly.pdbx_seq_one_letter_code
_entity_poly.pdbx_strand_id
1 'polypeptide(L)'
;MPNTFGFARTPLITMLSSASASVTAGIRFTPLDRVGVYVPSGKGRFPSTSITIVTPAAVAGVSDIRVLVPPRPDGSVDPALLVACDLLGVRTVYRCNGVAGLAAFALGTETIPQ
;
A
#
# COMPACT_ATOMS: atom_id res chain seq x y z
N MET A 1 -9.92 16.77 -6.94
CA MET A 1 -11.11 15.92 -6.78
C MET A 1 -11.04 15.26 -5.41
N PRO A 2 -12.09 15.31 -4.57
CA PRO A 2 -12.16 14.47 -3.39
C PRO A 2 -12.35 13.01 -3.84
N ASN A 3 -11.58 12.10 -3.25
CA ASN A 3 -11.52 10.69 -3.58
C ASN A 3 -12.79 9.93 -3.15
N THR A 4 -13.28 9.06 -4.05
CA THR A 4 -14.55 8.31 -3.99
C THR A 4 -14.64 7.22 -2.91
N PHE A 5 -13.58 7.01 -2.11
CA PHE A 5 -13.53 5.95 -1.10
C PHE A 5 -13.81 6.49 0.31
N GLY A 6 -15.07 6.84 0.57
CA GLY A 6 -15.55 7.36 1.87
C GLY A 6 -15.49 6.36 3.04
N PHE A 7 -14.92 5.16 2.87
CA PHE A 7 -14.87 4.10 3.87
C PHE A 7 -13.71 4.25 4.87
N ALA A 8 -12.65 4.98 4.52
CA ALA A 8 -11.36 4.93 5.21
C ALA A 8 -11.24 5.77 6.50
N ARG A 9 -12.23 6.62 6.82
CA ARG A 9 -12.09 7.62 7.89
C ARG A 9 -12.70 7.26 9.23
N THR A 10 -13.46 6.17 9.30
CA THR A 10 -14.05 5.73 10.57
C THR A 10 -13.31 4.47 11.02
N PRO A 11 -12.60 4.49 12.16
CA PRO A 11 -12.12 3.24 12.72
C PRO A 11 -13.35 2.37 12.97
N LEU A 12 -13.45 1.24 12.27
CA LEU A 12 -14.47 0.25 12.54
C LEU A 12 -14.24 -0.23 13.97
N ILE A 13 -15.11 0.18 14.87
CA ILE A 13 -15.15 -0.29 16.25
C ILE A 13 -16.24 -1.35 16.30
N THR A 14 -15.83 -2.61 16.39
CA THR A 14 -16.76 -3.72 16.63
C THR A 14 -16.81 -3.96 18.13
N MET A 15 -17.91 -3.56 18.77
CA MET A 15 -18.15 -3.87 20.19
C MET A 15 -18.52 -5.34 20.32
N LEU A 16 -17.83 -6.06 21.21
CA LEU A 16 -18.15 -7.43 21.59
C LEU A 16 -18.79 -7.38 22.97
N SER A 17 -20.12 -7.46 23.05
CA SER A 17 -20.81 -7.48 24.35
C SER A 17 -20.73 -8.86 24.97
N SER A 18 -20.23 -8.95 26.22
CA SER A 18 -20.46 -10.13 27.07
C SER A 18 -21.70 -9.91 27.93
N ALA A 19 -22.55 -10.93 28.03
CA ALA A 19 -23.85 -10.85 28.69
C ALA A 19 -23.81 -10.82 30.23
N SER A 20 -22.64 -11.00 30.88
CA SER A 20 -22.55 -11.14 32.35
C SER A 20 -21.52 -10.26 33.07
N ALA A 21 -20.88 -9.31 32.40
CA ALA A 21 -19.88 -8.45 33.04
C ALA A 21 -20.11 -6.97 32.70
N SER A 22 -19.97 -6.10 33.70
CA SER A 22 -19.97 -4.62 33.62
C SER A 22 -18.80 -4.03 32.82
N VAL A 23 -18.17 -4.82 31.95
CA VAL A 23 -16.97 -4.49 31.18
C VAL A 23 -17.30 -4.55 29.69
N THR A 24 -17.03 -3.45 28.98
CA THR A 24 -17.15 -3.39 27.53
C THR A 24 -15.80 -3.73 26.88
N ALA A 25 -15.78 -4.71 25.99
CA ALA A 25 -14.63 -5.04 25.15
C ALA A 25 -14.98 -4.86 23.67
N GLY A 26 -13.98 -4.54 22.85
CA GLY A 26 -14.18 -4.35 21.41
C GLY A 26 -12.88 -4.37 20.64
N ILE A 27 -13.00 -4.45 19.32
CA ILE A 27 -11.88 -4.42 18.38
C ILE A 27 -11.94 -3.09 17.63
N ARG A 28 -10.80 -2.40 17.55
CA ARG A 28 -10.63 -1.17 16.77
C ARG A 28 -9.65 -1.43 15.64
N PHE A 29 -10.08 -1.15 14.41
CA PHE A 29 -9.20 -1.17 13.24
C PHE A 29 -8.67 0.23 12.94
N THR A 30 -7.36 0.36 12.77
CA THR A 30 -6.69 1.60 12.34
C THR A 30 -5.71 1.28 11.23
N PRO A 31 -5.64 2.09 10.16
CA PRO A 31 -4.66 1.89 9.10
C PRO A 31 -3.24 2.09 9.63
N LEU A 32 -2.29 1.49 8.92
CA LEU A 32 -0.87 1.79 9.12
C LEU A 32 -0.55 3.21 8.64
N ASP A 33 0.43 3.84 9.28
CA ASP A 33 0.93 5.15 8.83
C ASP A 33 1.57 5.05 7.43
N ARG A 34 2.33 3.97 7.22
CA ARG A 34 3.09 3.70 5.99
C ARG A 34 3.07 2.21 5.62
N VAL A 35 3.08 1.93 4.32
CA VAL A 35 3.25 0.57 3.78
C VAL A 35 4.16 0.56 2.55
N GLY A 36 5.03 -0.44 2.48
CA GLY A 36 5.78 -0.80 1.28
C GLY A 36 5.12 -1.98 0.56
N VAL A 37 4.88 -1.86 -0.74
CA VAL A 37 4.32 -2.93 -1.57
C VAL A 37 5.25 -3.26 -2.72
N TYR A 38 5.42 -4.54 -3.02
CA TYR A 38 6.17 -5.01 -4.16
C TYR A 38 5.23 -5.35 -5.31
N VAL A 39 5.43 -4.72 -6.47
CA VAL A 39 4.67 -5.03 -7.67
C VAL A 39 5.58 -5.78 -8.64
N PRO A 40 5.29 -7.05 -8.95
CA PRO A 40 6.12 -7.82 -9.87
C PRO A 40 6.05 -7.20 -11.27
N SER A 41 7.20 -7.11 -11.91
CA SER A 41 7.31 -6.72 -13.32
C SER A 41 8.06 -7.80 -14.08
N GLY A 42 7.46 -8.29 -15.16
CA GLY A 42 8.01 -9.32 -16.04
C GLY A 42 8.03 -8.85 -17.48
N LYS A 43 8.03 -9.77 -18.45
CA LYS A 43 7.95 -9.44 -19.88
C LYS A 43 6.60 -8.79 -20.29
N GLY A 44 5.55 -8.97 -19.48
CA GLY A 44 4.21 -8.40 -19.71
C GLY A 44 3.96 -7.08 -18.98
N ARG A 45 2.87 -6.40 -19.36
CA ARG A 45 2.32 -5.22 -18.68
C ARG A 45 1.24 -5.69 -17.70
N PHE A 46 1.34 -5.35 -16.42
CA PHE A 46 0.42 -5.84 -15.37
C PHE A 46 -0.25 -4.71 -14.58
N PRO A 47 -1.05 -3.85 -15.25
CA PRO A 47 -1.77 -2.78 -14.57
C PRO A 47 -2.79 -3.31 -13.55
N SER A 48 -3.48 -4.42 -13.85
CA SER A 48 -4.44 -5.04 -12.93
C SER A 48 -3.79 -5.52 -11.64
N THR A 49 -2.61 -6.15 -11.72
CA THR A 49 -1.85 -6.59 -10.54
C THR A 49 -1.45 -5.41 -9.66
N SER A 50 -1.02 -4.30 -10.29
CA SER A 50 -0.67 -3.07 -9.59
C SER A 50 -1.87 -2.54 -8.80
N ILE A 51 -3.05 -2.51 -9.44
CA ILE A 51 -4.30 -2.09 -8.79
C ILE A 51 -4.64 -3.01 -7.62
N THR A 52 -4.66 -4.33 -7.84
CA THR A 52 -5.03 -5.31 -6.81
C THR A 52 -4.12 -5.24 -5.58
N ILE A 53 -2.81 -5.05 -5.76
CA ILE A 53 -1.85 -5.01 -4.65
C ILE A 53 -1.98 -3.69 -3.86
N VAL A 54 -2.18 -2.56 -4.55
CA VAL A 54 -2.18 -1.23 -3.94
C VAL A 54 -3.54 -0.87 -3.32
N THR A 55 -4.64 -1.33 -3.92
CA THR A 55 -6.02 -0.96 -3.53
C THR A 55 -6.32 -1.21 -2.04
N PRO A 56 -5.92 -2.33 -1.40
CA PRO A 56 -6.20 -2.54 0.01
C PRO A 56 -5.63 -1.44 0.91
N ALA A 57 -4.40 -0.99 0.65
CA ALA A 57 -3.77 0.08 1.41
C ALA A 57 -4.44 1.44 1.14
N ALA A 58 -4.77 1.71 -0.13
CA ALA A 58 -5.45 2.94 -0.52
C ALA A 58 -6.85 3.05 0.11
N VAL A 59 -7.63 1.96 0.10
CA VAL A 59 -8.97 1.90 0.68
C VAL A 59 -8.92 1.88 2.21
N ALA A 60 -7.90 1.29 2.82
CA ALA A 60 -7.69 1.36 4.27
C ALA A 60 -7.37 2.78 4.75
N GLY A 61 -6.91 3.67 3.87
CA GLY A 61 -6.54 5.05 4.21
C GLY A 61 -5.11 5.20 4.70
N VAL A 62 -4.20 4.31 4.29
CA VAL A 62 -2.77 4.45 4.58
C VAL A 62 -2.23 5.75 3.98
N SER A 63 -1.52 6.54 4.78
CA SER A 63 -1.09 7.89 4.37
C SER A 63 0.14 7.91 3.46
N ASP A 64 1.04 6.93 3.59
CA ASP A 64 2.27 6.81 2.79
C ASP A 64 2.35 5.39 2.20
N ILE A 65 1.96 5.26 0.93
CA ILE A 65 2.05 4.01 0.18
C ILE A 65 3.25 4.12 -0.75
N ARG A 66 4.16 3.14 -0.66
CA ARG A 66 5.41 3.09 -1.42
C ARG A 66 5.46 1.83 -2.26
N VAL A 67 5.65 1.99 -3.55
CA VAL A 67 5.72 0.87 -4.48
C VAL A 67 7.17 0.57 -4.82
N LEU A 68 7.56 -0.69 -4.73
CA LEU A 68 8.82 -1.21 -5.26
C LEU A 68 8.53 -2.00 -6.51
N VAL A 69 9.19 -1.65 -7.61
CA VAL A 69 9.00 -2.27 -8.90
C VAL A 69 10.34 -2.64 -9.54
N PRO A 70 10.48 -3.88 -10.05
CA PRO A 70 11.60 -4.26 -10.90
C PRO A 70 11.65 -3.36 -12.15
N PRO A 71 12.75 -2.64 -12.42
CA PRO A 71 12.88 -1.91 -13.66
C PRO A 71 12.95 -2.88 -14.86
N ARG A 72 12.49 -2.39 -16.01
CA ARG A 72 12.63 -3.07 -17.30
C ARG A 72 14.12 -3.12 -17.70
N PRO A 73 14.51 -3.94 -18.70
CA PRO A 73 15.92 -4.02 -19.14
C PRO A 73 16.54 -2.68 -19.56
N ASP A 74 15.72 -1.73 -20.00
CA ASP A 74 16.11 -0.36 -20.34
C ASP A 74 16.12 0.61 -19.14
N GLY A 75 15.89 0.11 -17.92
CA GLY A 75 15.83 0.89 -16.68
C GLY A 75 14.50 1.64 -16.45
N SER A 76 13.53 1.50 -17.36
CA SER A 76 12.24 2.18 -17.28
C SER A 76 11.22 1.40 -16.44
N VAL A 77 10.13 2.06 -16.07
CA VAL A 77 8.96 1.44 -15.42
C VAL A 77 7.80 1.47 -16.41
N ASP A 78 6.93 0.46 -16.36
CA ASP A 78 5.73 0.44 -17.19
C ASP A 78 4.86 1.69 -16.91
N PRO A 79 4.60 2.55 -17.94
CA PRO A 79 3.76 3.73 -17.76
C PRO A 79 2.37 3.40 -17.23
N ALA A 80 1.81 2.23 -17.58
CA ALA A 80 0.51 1.81 -17.09
C ALA A 80 0.48 1.58 -15.57
N LEU A 81 1.60 1.10 -15.00
CA LEU A 81 1.76 0.97 -13.55
C LEU A 81 1.81 2.35 -12.89
N LEU A 82 2.56 3.29 -13.47
CA LEU A 82 2.65 4.66 -12.93
C LEU A 82 1.29 5.36 -12.91
N VAL A 83 0.49 5.20 -13.98
CA VAL A 83 -0.89 5.71 -14.02
C VAL A 83 -1.77 5.04 -12.98
N ALA A 84 -1.68 3.71 -12.81
CA ALA A 84 -2.44 3.01 -11.77
C ALA A 84 -2.07 3.48 -10.36
N CYS A 85 -0.78 3.71 -10.10
CA CYS A 85 -0.29 4.26 -8.84
C CYS A 85 -0.84 5.67 -8.58
N ASP A 86 -0.81 6.55 -9.58
CA ASP A 86 -1.33 7.92 -9.47
C ASP A 86 -2.84 7.93 -9.16
N LEU A 87 -3.62 7.10 -9.87
CA LEU A 87 -5.06 6.94 -9.63
C LEU A 87 -5.39 6.45 -8.20
N LEU A 88 -4.49 5.70 -7.58
CA LEU A 88 -4.64 5.16 -6.23
C LEU A 88 -3.98 6.05 -5.14
N GLY A 89 -3.45 7.22 -5.52
CA GLY A 89 -2.84 8.16 -4.59
C GLY A 89 -1.43 7.80 -4.12
N VAL A 90 -0.78 6.84 -4.78
CA VAL A 90 0.63 6.49 -4.53
C VAL A 90 1.53 7.55 -5.13
N ARG A 91 2.37 8.19 -4.31
CA ARG A 91 3.31 9.23 -4.77
C ARG A 91 4.74 8.76 -4.92
N THR A 92 5.06 7.57 -4.42
CA THR A 92 6.44 7.10 -4.29
C THR A 92 6.60 5.74 -4.93
N VAL A 93 7.40 5.68 -6.01
CA VAL A 93 7.72 4.45 -6.73
C VAL A 93 9.24 4.30 -6.83
N TYR A 94 9.76 3.20 -6.30
CA TYR A 94 11.17 2.85 -6.31
C TYR A 94 11.46 1.79 -7.36
N ARG A 95 12.48 2.04 -8.18
CA ARG A 95 13.01 1.10 -9.16
C ARG A 95 14.07 0.23 -8.50
N CYS A 96 13.68 -0.96 -8.04
CA CYS A 96 14.59 -1.86 -7.36
C CYS A 96 14.13 -3.31 -7.55
N ASN A 97 15.10 -4.23 -7.59
CA ASN A 97 14.86 -5.65 -7.82
C ASN A 97 14.93 -6.47 -6.54
N GLY A 98 14.03 -7.45 -6.43
CA GLY A 98 14.16 -8.60 -5.54
C GLY A 98 14.36 -8.28 -4.06
N VAL A 99 15.12 -9.15 -3.39
CA VAL A 99 15.31 -9.14 -1.93
C VAL A 99 16.01 -7.88 -1.41
N ALA A 100 16.87 -7.26 -2.22
CA ALA A 100 17.57 -6.03 -1.84
C ALA A 100 16.58 -4.85 -1.66
N GLY A 101 15.59 -4.76 -2.53
CA GLY A 101 14.53 -3.75 -2.41
C GLY A 101 13.65 -3.96 -1.18
N LEU A 102 13.31 -5.21 -0.88
CA LEU A 102 12.56 -5.55 0.34
C LEU A 102 13.39 -5.25 1.60
N ALA A 103 14.69 -5.56 1.59
CA ALA A 103 15.60 -5.20 2.67
C ALA A 103 15.69 -3.68 2.84
N ALA A 104 15.69 -2.90 1.74
CA ALA A 104 15.66 -1.45 1.81
C ALA A 104 14.35 -0.90 2.44
N PHE A 105 13.20 -1.52 2.17
CA PHE A 105 11.96 -1.18 2.89
C PHE A 105 11.99 -1.55 4.37
N ALA A 106 12.67 -2.64 4.74
CA ALA A 106 12.73 -3.09 6.12
C ALA A 106 13.76 -2.32 6.97
N LEU A 107 14.93 -2.03 6.41
CA LEU A 107 16.08 -1.47 7.13
C LEU A 107 16.30 0.02 6.87
N GLY A 108 15.68 0.56 5.83
CA GLY A 108 15.97 1.89 5.34
C GLY A 108 17.29 1.98 4.58
N THR A 109 17.36 2.93 3.64
CA THR A 109 18.58 3.37 2.95
C THR A 109 18.53 4.89 2.78
N GLU A 110 19.63 5.49 2.29
CA GLU A 110 19.68 6.93 2.00
C GLU A 110 18.54 7.39 1.08
N THR A 111 18.15 6.57 0.11
CA THR A 111 17.09 6.90 -0.86
C THR A 111 15.73 6.30 -0.50
N ILE A 112 15.69 5.26 0.34
CA ILE A 112 14.46 4.55 0.74
C ILE A 112 14.38 4.61 2.27
N PRO A 113 13.87 5.69 2.88
CA PRO A 113 13.85 5.83 4.33
C PRO A 113 12.86 4.85 4.98
N GLN A 114 13.10 4.46 6.24
CA GLN A 114 12.17 3.59 7.00
C GLN A 114 10.88 4.32 7.35
#